data_AF-A0A3D4A1I7-F1
#
_entry.id   AF-A0A3D4A1I7-F1
#
_cell.length_a   1.000
_cell.length_b   1.000
_cell.length_c   1.000
_cell.angle_alpha   90.00
_cell.angle_beta   90.00
_cell.angle_gamma   90.00
#
_symmetry.space_group_name_H-M   'P 1'
#
loop_
_entity.id
_entity.type
_entity.pdbx_description
1 polymer ?
#
loop_
_entity_poly.entity_id
_entity_poly.type
_entity_poly.pdbx_seq_one_letter_code
_entity_poly.pdbx_strand_id
1 'polypeptide(L)' 'AVDHSGTICYGAVGVGGTKMKIHKAAIASLFKSNDKVLDAEEVFKIGLDQQ' A
#
# COMPACT_ATOMS: atom_id res chain seq x y z
N ALA A 1 -14.42 -2.26 1.52
CA ALA A 1 -14.90 -3.43 0.76
C ALA A 1 -16.41 -3.50 0.92
N VAL A 2 -17.11 -4.16 0.00
CA VAL A 2 -18.56 -4.39 0.08
C VAL A 2 -18.87 -5.85 -0.17
N ASP A 3 -19.85 -6.42 0.53
CA ASP A 3 -20.33 -7.78 0.20
C ASP A 3 -21.25 -7.71 -1.03
N HIS A 4 -21.08 -8.67 -1.93
CA HIS A 4 -21.98 -8.88 -3.05
C HIS A 4 -22.30 -10.37 -3.17
N SER A 5 -23.42 -10.79 -2.58
CA SER A 5 -23.88 -12.18 -2.58
C SER A 5 -22.83 -13.14 -2.01
N GLY A 6 -22.20 -12.78 -0.88
CA GLY A 6 -21.17 -13.58 -0.22
C GLY A 6 -19.76 -13.42 -0.80
N THR A 7 -19.57 -12.54 -1.79
CA THR A 7 -18.25 -12.18 -2.32
C THR A 7 -17.83 -10.81 -1.83
N ILE A 8 -16.65 -10.72 -1.20
CA ILE A 8 -16.08 -9.43 -0.79
C ILE A 8 -15.47 -8.73 -2.01
N CYS A 9 -16.04 -7.59 -2.39
CA CYS A 9 -15.60 -6.79 -3.52
C CYS A 9 -14.74 -5.60 -3.07
N TYR A 10 -13.60 -5.41 -3.75
CA TYR A 10 -12.69 -4.29 -3.56
C TYR A 10 -12.69 -3.41 -4.82
N GLY A 11 -13.33 -2.25 -4.74
CA GLY A 11 -13.39 -1.28 -5.84
C GLY A 11 -12.08 -0.51 -6.03
N ALA A 12 -11.87 0.00 -7.25
CA ALA A 12 -10.65 0.70 -7.64
C ALA A 12 -10.33 1.94 -6.76
N VAL A 13 -11.34 2.67 -6.29
CA VAL A 13 -11.15 3.82 -5.40
C VAL A 13 -10.63 3.38 -4.03
N GLY A 14 -11.17 2.30 -3.47
CA GLY A 14 -10.74 1.77 -2.18
C GLY A 14 -9.30 1.25 -2.24
N VAL A 15 -8.99 0.43 -3.25
CA VAL A 15 -7.64 -0.09 -3.48
C VAL A 15 -6.67 1.05 -3.80
N GLY A 16 -7.10 2.01 -4.63
CA GLY A 16 -6.32 3.19 -5.00
C GLY A 16 -5.95 4.05 -3.80
N GLY A 17 -6.88 4.26 -2.86
CA GLY A 17 -6.61 4.95 -1.61
C GLY A 17 -5.51 4.29 -0.79
N THR A 18 -5.60 2.97 -0.59
CA THR A 18 -4.57 2.17 0.09
C THR A 18 -3.22 2.27 -0.63
N LYS A 19 -3.21 2.07 -1.96
CA LYS A 19 -2.02 2.24 -2.81
C LYS A 19 -1.38 3.62 -2.62
N MET A 20 -2.18 4.69 -2.55
CA MET A 20 -1.66 6.03 -2.37
C MET A 20 -1.07 6.30 -0.98
N LYS A 21 -1.61 5.68 0.09
CA LYS A 21 -1.00 5.75 1.42
C LYS A 21 0.39 5.09 1.43
N ILE A 22 0.47 3.86 0.90
CA ILE A 22 1.73 3.11 0.78
C ILE A 22 2.76 3.89 -0.05
N HIS A 23 2.34 4.43 -1.19
CA HIS A 23 3.23 5.18 -2.07
C HIS A 23 3.85 6.42 -1.39
N LYS A 24 3.05 7.19 -0.63
CA LYS A 24 3.55 8.34 0.14
C LYS A 24 4.54 7.91 1.22
N ALA A 25 4.24 6.82 1.94
CA ALA A 25 5.13 6.28 2.96
C ALA A 25 6.46 5.77 2.37
N ALA A 26 6.39 5.08 1.22
CA ALA A 26 7.56 4.62 0.48
C ALA A 26 8.49 5.77 0.10
N ILE A 27 7.94 6.83 -0.53
CA ILE A 27 8.71 8.04 -0.87
C ILE A 27 9.34 8.67 0.37
N ALA A 28 8.57 8.86 1.45
CA ALA A 28 9.10 9.42 2.69
C ALA A 28 10.24 8.57 3.29
N SER A 29 10.20 7.24 3.13
CA SER A 29 11.22 6.33 3.64
C SER A 29 12.55 6.43 2.91
N LEU A 30 12.55 6.77 1.61
CA LEU A 30 13.77 6.97 0.81
C LEU A 30 14.62 8.14 1.34
N PHE A 31 14.00 9.12 2.00
CA PHE A 31 14.73 10.23 2.63
C PHE A 31 15.32 9.88 4.01
N LYS A 32 15.15 8.65 4.49
CA LYS A 32 15.75 8.18 5.75
C LYS A 32 17.08 7.46 5.56
N SER A 33 17.38 6.96 4.36
CA SER A 33 18.64 6.30 4.01
C SER A 33 18.83 6.27 2.50
N ASN A 34 20.08 6.34 2.02
CA ASN A 34 20.44 6.41 0.61
C ASN A 34 20.63 5.05 -0.09
N ASP A 35 20.56 3.96 0.65
CA ASP A 35 20.81 2.58 0.20
C ASP A 35 19.51 1.78 -0.03
N LYS A 36 18.36 2.42 0.15
CA LYS A 36 17.05 1.75 0.03
C LYS A 36 16.72 1.44 -1.42
N VAL A 37 16.42 0.17 -1.68
CA VAL A 37 15.73 -0.31 -2.87
C VAL A 37 14.34 -0.76 -2.41
N LEU A 38 13.29 -0.25 -3.05
CA LEU A 38 11.91 -0.57 -2.70
C LEU A 38 11.26 -1.32 -3.85
N ASP A 39 11.23 -2.65 -3.76
CA ASP A 39 10.53 -3.51 -4.70
C ASP A 39 9.23 -4.05 -4.07
N ALA A 40 8.58 -5.02 -4.70
CA ALA A 40 7.30 -5.56 -4.28
C ALA A 40 7.28 -5.98 -2.80
N GLU A 41 8.34 -6.61 -2.31
CA GLU A 41 8.43 -7.11 -0.93
C GLU A 41 8.52 -5.95 0.08
N GLU A 42 9.37 -4.95 -0.16
CA GLU A 42 9.49 -3.78 0.72
C GLU A 42 8.22 -2.92 0.69
N VAL A 43 7.63 -2.73 -0.50
CA VAL A 43 6.39 -1.97 -0.66
C VAL A 43 5.22 -2.69 0.01
N PHE A 44 5.18 -4.03 -0.07
CA PHE A 44 4.19 -4.83 0.64
C PHE A 44 4.35 -4.71 2.16
N LYS A 45 5.59 -4.78 2.66
CA LYS A 45 5.89 -4.58 4.08
C LYS A 45 5.43 -3.21 4.58
N ILE A 46 5.70 -2.15 3.82
CA ILE A 46 5.16 -0.81 4.12
C ILE A 46 3.63 -0.83 4.17
N GLY A 47 2.97 -1.60 3.30
CA GLY A 47 1.52 -1.78 3.34
C GLY A 47 0.98 -2.46 4.59
N LEU A 48 1.70 -3.45 5.12
CA LEU A 48 1.35 -4.10 6.39
C LEU A 48 1.52 -3.16 7.57
N ASP A 49 2.56 -2.31 7.56
CA ASP A 49 2.84 -1.33 8.62
C ASP A 49 1.85 -0.14 8.63
N GLN A 50 0.99 0.00 7.61
CA GLN A 50 0.03 1.11 7.44
C GLN A 50 -1.43 0.74 7.78
N GLN A 51 -1.69 -0.50 8.26
CA GLN A 51 -2.99 -0.92 8.79
C GLN A 51 -3.16 -0.53 10.26
#